data_AF-A0A3P8BSF1-F1
#
_entry.id   AF-A0A3P8BSF1-F1
#
_cell.length_a   1.000
_cell.length_b   1.000
_cell.length_c   1.000
_cell.angle_alpha   90.00
_cell.angle_beta   90.00
_cell.angle_gamma   90.00
#
_symmetry.space_group_name_H-M   'P 1'
#
loop_
_entity.id
_entity.type
_entity.pdbx_description
1 polymer ?
#
loop_
_entity_poly.entity_id
_entity_poly.type
_entity_poly.pdbx_seq_one_letter_code
_entity_poly.pdbx_strand_id
1 'polypeptide(L)'
;MNQSSNCDNSSDTDSDHALVRARICLRLTGRWKDAARKPLRALLNDSQAKSKFQEQLGKQLGSHVCDAHPDAAWNDIRKAVETAVISASKVNQKVRERHWISAASIALIDARKLIPPGS
;
A
#
# COMPACT_ATOMS: atom_id res chain seq x y z
N MET A 1 0.68 -49.00 -33.99
CA MET A 1 0.16 -47.65 -34.29
C MET A 1 -0.33 -47.06 -32.99
N ASN A 2 0.43 -46.17 -32.37
CA ASN A 2 -0.02 -45.32 -31.27
C ASN A 2 0.83 -44.04 -31.36
N GLN A 3 0.31 -43.05 -32.06
CA GLN A 3 0.80 -41.68 -32.04
C GLN A 3 -0.23 -40.88 -31.24
N SER A 4 0.14 -40.45 -30.03
CA SER A 4 -0.53 -39.34 -29.35
C SER A 4 0.55 -38.31 -29.07
N SER A 5 0.57 -37.32 -29.94
CA SER A 5 1.41 -36.13 -29.92
C SER A 5 1.04 -35.25 -28.71
N ASN A 6 1.93 -35.18 -27.72
CA ASN A 6 1.96 -34.06 -26.80
C ASN A 6 2.75 -32.94 -27.46
N CYS A 7 2.03 -31.97 -28.02
CA CYS A 7 2.61 -30.72 -28.48
C CYS A 7 2.86 -29.86 -27.23
N ASP A 8 4.06 -29.96 -26.67
CA ASP A 8 4.59 -28.96 -25.74
C ASP A 8 4.77 -27.66 -26.51
N ASN A 9 3.81 -26.77 -26.35
CA ASN A 9 3.81 -25.43 -26.91
C ASN A 9 4.72 -24.55 -26.02
N SER A 10 6.04 -24.76 -26.05
CA SER A 10 6.99 -23.76 -25.57
C SER A 10 7.44 -22.92 -26.76
N SER A 11 6.68 -21.86 -27.04
CA SER A 11 7.22 -20.72 -27.76
C SER A 11 8.21 -20.03 -26.81
N ASP A 12 9.37 -20.66 -26.62
CA ASP A 12 10.52 -20.05 -25.99
C ASP A 12 10.92 -18.88 -26.88
N THR A 13 10.86 -17.69 -26.30
CA THR A 13 11.29 -16.45 -26.94
C THR A 13 12.78 -16.58 -27.26
N ASP A 14 13.12 -16.88 -28.51
CA ASP A 14 14.47 -16.85 -29.06
C ASP A 14 14.91 -15.40 -29.22
N SER A 15 15.12 -14.75 -28.08
CA SER A 15 15.59 -13.39 -27.98
C SER A 15 17.04 -13.43 -27.54
N ASP A 16 17.90 -12.66 -28.21
CA ASP A 16 19.31 -12.49 -27.83
C ASP A 16 19.49 -11.81 -26.44
N HIS A 17 18.39 -11.54 -25.72
CA HIS A 17 18.38 -10.95 -24.39
C HIS A 17 18.41 -12.02 -23.29
N ALA A 18 19.39 -11.92 -22.39
CA ALA A 18 19.46 -12.77 -21.20
C ALA A 18 18.46 -12.32 -20.11
N LEU A 19 17.71 -13.25 -19.54
CA LEU A 19 16.85 -12.99 -18.38
C LEU A 19 17.71 -12.69 -17.13
N VAL A 20 17.77 -11.43 -16.71
CA VAL A 20 18.43 -11.03 -15.46
C VAL A 20 17.42 -10.99 -14.32
N ARG A 21 17.49 -11.97 -13.39
CA ARG A 21 16.74 -11.96 -12.12
C ARG A 21 17.68 -11.70 -10.94
N ALA A 22 17.49 -10.58 -10.27
CA ALA A 22 18.10 -10.32 -8.97
C ALA A 22 17.07 -10.48 -7.84
N ARG A 23 17.47 -11.13 -6.73
CA ARG A 23 16.77 -11.04 -5.45
C ARG A 23 17.58 -10.16 -4.52
N ILE A 24 17.07 -8.97 -4.21
CA ILE A 24 17.68 -8.05 -3.26
C ILE A 24 17.00 -8.27 -1.90
N CYS A 25 17.78 -8.69 -0.90
CA CYS A 25 17.31 -8.81 0.48
C CYS A 25 17.77 -7.58 1.27
N LEU A 26 16.82 -6.69 1.60
CA LEU A 26 17.08 -5.56 2.47
C LEU A 26 17.13 -6.03 3.93
N ARG A 27 18.32 -6.03 4.54
CA ARG A 27 18.49 -6.24 5.98
C ARG A 27 18.59 -4.88 6.67
N LEU A 28 17.49 -4.44 7.28
CA LEU A 28 17.49 -3.24 8.13
C LEU A 28 18.04 -3.64 9.51
N THR A 29 19.32 -3.41 9.76
CA THR A 29 19.89 -3.51 11.11
C THR A 29 19.50 -2.26 11.89
N GLY A 30 18.28 -2.28 12.43
CA GLY A 30 17.82 -1.33 13.43
C GLY A 30 17.34 -2.11 14.63
N ARG A 31 17.74 -1.69 15.83
CA ARG A 31 17.12 -2.13 17.09
C ARG A 31 15.61 -1.97 16.91
N TRP A 32 14.88 -3.07 16.77
CA TRP A 32 13.43 -3.04 16.84
C TRP A 32 13.14 -2.47 18.22
N LYS A 33 12.70 -1.21 18.27
CA LYS A 33 12.32 -0.59 19.52
C LYS A 33 11.12 -1.40 19.97
N ASP A 34 11.31 -2.21 21.02
CA ASP A 34 10.26 -2.86 21.80
C ASP A 34 9.33 -1.80 22.42
N ALA A 35 8.64 -1.05 21.57
CA ALA A 35 7.31 -0.64 21.87
C ALA A 35 6.49 -1.68 21.12
N ALA A 36 5.98 -2.67 21.86
CA ALA A 36 4.92 -3.56 21.43
C ALA A 36 3.65 -2.76 21.13
N ARG A 37 3.72 -1.81 20.19
CA ARG A 37 2.57 -1.24 19.55
C ARG A 37 2.02 -2.39 18.72
N LYS A 38 0.91 -2.94 19.20
CA LYS A 38 0.04 -3.82 18.43
C LYS A 38 0.07 -3.31 16.98
N PRO A 39 0.34 -4.17 15.98
CA PRO A 39 0.32 -3.74 14.59
C PRO A 39 -1.00 -3.01 14.34
N LEU A 40 -1.00 -1.95 13.53
CA LEU A 40 -2.19 -1.13 13.23
C LEU A 40 -3.43 -2.01 12.98
N ARG A 41 -3.26 -3.14 12.29
CA ARG A 41 -4.27 -4.18 12.10
C ARG A 41 -4.87 -4.72 13.40
N ALA A 42 -4.05 -5.09 14.38
CA ALA A 42 -4.51 -5.60 15.68
C ALA A 42 -5.11 -4.49 16.57
N LEU A 43 -4.71 -3.23 16.40
CA LEU A 43 -5.35 -2.09 17.06
C LEU A 43 -6.73 -1.77 16.45
N LEU A 44 -6.87 -1.91 15.13
CA LEU A 44 -8.13 -1.67 14.40
C LEU A 44 -9.11 -2.85 14.48
N ASN A 45 -8.64 -4.05 14.85
CA ASN A 45 -9.48 -5.22 15.14
C ASN A 45 -10.10 -5.19 16.55
N ASP A 46 -9.76 -4.19 17.36
CA ASP A 46 -10.41 -3.94 18.64
C ASP A 46 -11.87 -3.53 18.40
N SER A 47 -12.81 -4.20 19.06
CA SER A 47 -14.24 -3.96 18.84
C SER A 47 -14.67 -2.53 19.17
N GLN A 48 -13.98 -1.88 20.11
CA GLN A 48 -14.20 -0.49 20.48
C GLN A 48 -13.62 0.49 19.44
N ALA A 49 -12.47 0.17 18.86
CA ALA A 49 -11.91 0.96 17.75
C ALA A 49 -12.79 0.86 16.50
N LYS A 50 -13.31 -0.33 16.20
CA LYS A 50 -14.22 -0.57 15.07
C LYS A 50 -15.53 0.19 15.24
N SER A 51 -16.16 0.15 16.42
CA SER A 51 -17.42 0.86 16.66
C SER A 51 -17.24 2.37 16.56
N LYS A 52 -16.16 2.92 17.12
CA LYS A 52 -15.81 4.35 16.99
C LYS A 52 -15.57 4.76 15.55
N PHE A 53 -14.84 3.94 14.78
CA PHE A 53 -14.61 4.21 13.36
C PHE A 53 -15.93 4.29 12.59
N GLN A 54 -16.80 3.29 12.77
CA GLN A 54 -18.10 3.24 12.08
C GLN A 54 -19.02 4.41 12.48
N GLU A 55 -19.07 4.75 13.76
CA GLU A 55 -19.86 5.88 14.26
C GLU A 55 -19.37 7.21 13.67
N GLN A 56 -18.05 7.44 13.64
CA GLN A 56 -17.47 8.67 13.10
C GLN A 56 -17.63 8.75 11.57
N LEU A 57 -17.46 7.62 10.88
CA LEU A 57 -17.67 7.56 9.44
C LEU A 57 -19.13 7.83 9.07
N GLY A 58 -20.07 7.26 9.82
CA GLY A 58 -21.51 7.52 9.65
C GLY A 58 -21.89 8.97 9.89
N LYS A 59 -21.25 9.64 10.88
CA LYS A 59 -21.45 11.08 11.13
C LYS A 59 -20.93 11.96 9.98
N GLN A 60 -19.81 11.59 9.37
CA GLN A 60 -19.17 12.36 8.30
C GLN A 60 -19.84 12.15 6.94
N LEU A 61 -20.30 10.92 6.65
CA LEU A 61 -20.91 10.58 5.35
C LEU A 61 -22.44 10.61 5.35
N GLY A 62 -23.08 10.57 6.53
CA GLY A 62 -24.53 10.43 6.66
C GLY A 62 -25.35 11.63 6.18
N SER A 63 -24.71 12.77 5.86
CA SER A 63 -25.41 13.98 5.44
C SER A 63 -24.99 14.54 4.07
N HIS A 64 -23.86 14.11 3.48
CA HIS A 64 -23.37 14.75 2.26
C HIS A 64 -22.40 13.84 1.46
N VAL A 65 -22.94 13.12 0.48
CA VAL A 65 -22.17 12.72 -0.71
C VAL A 65 -22.92 13.31 -1.89
N CYS A 66 -22.49 14.50 -2.33
CA CYS A 66 -23.12 15.17 -3.45
C CYS A 66 -22.62 14.51 -4.75
N ASP A 67 -23.54 13.89 -5.49
CA ASP A 67 -23.26 13.08 -6.68
C ASP A 67 -22.96 13.94 -7.94
N ALA A 68 -22.94 15.28 -7.77
CA ALA A 68 -22.77 16.22 -8.86
C ALA A 68 -21.33 16.28 -9.41
N HIS A 69 -20.33 15.86 -8.63
CA HIS A 69 -18.93 15.87 -9.05
C HIS A 69 -18.14 14.70 -8.42
N PRO A 70 -17.82 13.64 -9.17
CA PRO A 70 -17.25 12.40 -8.62
C PRO A 70 -15.89 12.62 -7.93
N ASP A 71 -15.05 13.52 -8.46
CA ASP A 71 -13.77 13.87 -7.81
C ASP A 71 -13.95 14.59 -6.47
N ALA A 72 -14.97 15.45 -6.35
CA ALA A 72 -15.27 16.14 -5.11
C ALA A 72 -15.82 15.15 -4.08
N ALA A 73 -16.75 14.29 -4.49
CA ALA A 73 -17.29 13.21 -3.67
C ALA A 73 -16.19 12.26 -3.17
N TRP A 74 -15.22 11.91 -4.03
CA TRP A 74 -14.09 11.07 -3.63
C TRP A 74 -13.16 11.74 -2.63
N ASN A 75 -12.93 13.05 -2.77
CA ASN A 75 -12.16 13.81 -1.80
C ASN A 75 -12.87 13.93 -0.45
N ASP A 76 -14.19 14.07 -0.44
CA ASP A 76 -15.00 14.08 0.78
C ASP A 76 -14.99 12.72 1.48
N ILE A 77 -15.10 11.62 0.72
CA ILE A 77 -14.94 10.25 1.24
C ILE A 77 -13.56 10.06 1.85
N ARG A 78 -12.50 10.49 1.14
CA ARG A 78 -11.12 10.41 1.64
C ARG A 78 -10.97 11.14 2.98
N LYS A 79 -11.47 12.37 3.08
CA LYS A 79 -11.41 13.17 4.31
C LYS A 79 -12.20 12.54 5.46
N ALA A 80 -13.39 12.01 5.17
CA ALA A 80 -14.23 11.33 6.15
C ALA A 80 -13.53 10.08 6.72
N VAL A 81 -12.92 9.26 5.85
CA VAL A 81 -12.16 8.08 6.25
C VAL A 81 -10.93 8.46 7.07
N GLU A 82 -10.16 9.46 6.64
CA GLU A 82 -8.98 9.94 7.39
C GLU A 82 -9.36 10.41 8.79
N THR A 83 -10.44 11.20 8.91
CA THR A 83 -10.94 11.70 10.19
C THR A 83 -11.41 10.57 11.10
N ALA A 84 -12.15 9.59 10.55
CA ALA A 84 -12.62 8.43 11.30
C ALA A 84 -11.46 7.55 11.78
N VAL A 85 -10.42 7.35 10.96
CA VAL A 85 -9.21 6.60 11.35
C VAL A 85 -8.44 7.31 12.47
N ILE A 86 -8.29 8.64 12.38
CA ILE A 86 -7.60 9.43 13.43
C ILE A 86 -8.40 9.37 14.74
N SER A 87 -9.73 9.47 14.67
CA SER A 87 -10.59 9.41 15.85
C SER A 87 -10.62 8.02 16.50
N ALA A 88 -10.62 6.97 15.69
CA ALA A 88 -10.64 5.58 16.16
C ALA A 88 -9.27 5.08 16.65
N SER A 89 -8.18 5.60 16.10
CA SER A 89 -6.82 5.15 16.43
C SER A 89 -6.11 6.12 17.37
N LYS A 90 -5.51 5.62 18.46
CA LYS A 90 -4.57 6.40 19.29
C LYS A 90 -3.23 6.65 18.58
N VAL A 91 -3.17 6.47 17.27
CA VAL A 91 -1.93 6.55 16.50
C VAL A 91 -1.66 8.02 16.23
N ASN A 92 -0.78 8.61 17.05
CA ASN A 92 -0.25 9.95 16.82
C ASN A 92 0.17 10.09 15.34
N GLN A 93 -0.47 11.03 14.66
CA GLN A 93 -0.21 11.47 13.28
C GLN A 93 1.28 11.76 12.99
N LYS A 94 2.09 11.95 14.04
CA LYS A 94 3.56 12.08 14.00
C LYS A 94 4.29 10.90 13.33
N VAL A 95 3.66 9.73 13.13
CA VAL A 95 4.27 8.62 12.37
C VAL A 95 4.26 8.90 10.87
N ARG A 96 3.34 9.72 10.36
CA ARG A 96 3.16 9.93 8.92
C ARG A 96 4.23 10.82 8.30
N GLU A 97 4.87 11.71 9.08
CA GLU A 97 5.71 12.74 8.47
C GLU A 97 7.15 12.31 8.15
N ARG A 98 7.78 11.33 8.83
CA ARG A 98 9.24 11.16 8.65
C ARG A 98 9.89 9.77 8.75
N HIS A 99 9.18 8.64 8.84
CA HIS A 99 9.87 7.46 9.41
C HIS A 99 9.71 6.09 8.74
N TRP A 100 8.95 5.93 7.65
CA TRP A 100 8.84 4.59 7.03
C TRP A 100 9.63 4.43 5.73
N ILE A 101 9.93 5.52 5.01
CA ILE A 101 10.84 5.52 3.87
C ILE A 101 12.07 6.35 4.24
N SER A 102 13.27 5.78 4.11
CA SER A 102 14.50 6.54 4.27
C SER A 102 14.66 7.53 3.11
N ALA A 103 15.32 8.67 3.35
CA ALA A 103 15.64 9.61 2.27
C ALA A 103 16.40 8.92 1.13
N ALA A 104 17.26 7.96 1.44
CA ALA A 104 17.97 7.14 0.45
C ALA A 104 17.01 6.30 -0.42
N SER A 105 15.99 5.68 0.17
CA SER A 105 15.00 4.92 -0.59
C SER A 105 14.12 5.83 -1.47
N ILE A 106 13.80 7.05 -1.01
CA ILE A 106 13.10 8.05 -1.84
C ILE A 106 13.97 8.42 -3.05
N ALA A 107 15.25 8.74 -2.82
CA ALA A 107 16.19 9.07 -3.87
C ALA A 107 16.35 7.94 -4.91
N LEU A 108 16.33 6.67 -4.48
CA LEU A 108 16.36 5.52 -5.39
C LEU A 108 15.09 5.41 -6.26
N ILE A 109 13.92 5.68 -5.68
CA ILE A 109 12.65 5.66 -6.42
C ILE A 109 12.64 6.80 -7.46
N ASP A 110 13.11 7.99 -7.08
CA ASP A 110 13.18 9.13 -7.99
C ASP A 110 14.22 8.92 -9.10
N ALA A 111 15.38 8.35 -8.79
CA ALA A 111 16.37 7.99 -9.80
C ALA A 111 15.83 6.97 -10.81
N ARG A 112 15.00 6.01 -10.37
CA ARG A 112 14.35 5.05 -11.29
C ARG A 112 13.36 5.70 -12.26
N LYS A 113 12.69 6.80 -11.87
CA LYS A 113 11.78 7.53 -12.77
C LYS A 113 12.52 8.19 -13.95
N LEU A 114 13.83 8.40 -13.81
CA LEU A 114 14.67 9.02 -14.84
C LEU A 114 15.20 8.03 -15.86
N ILE A 115 14.97 6.72 -15.67
CA ILE A 115 15.38 5.70 -16.64
C ILE A 115 14.33 5.63 -17.75
N PRO A 116 14.68 5.95 -19.01
CA PRO A 116 13.74 5.83 -20.12
C PRO A 116 13.42 4.36 -20.40
N PRO A 117 12.18 4.04 -20.82
CA PRO A 117 11.87 2.69 -21.28
C PRO A 117 12.67 2.39 -22.56
N GLY A 118 13.60 1.43 -22.50
CA GLY A 118 14.27 0.88 -23.69
C GLY A 118 15.78 1.15 -23.84
N SER A 119 16.55 1.15 -22.74
CA SER A 119 18.01 0.92 -22.80
C SER A 119 18.36 -0.55 -22.71
#